data_AF-A0A225WSW3-F1
#
_entry.id   AF-A0A225WSW3-F1
#
_cell.length_a   1.000
_cell.length_b   1.000
_cell.length_c   1.000
_cell.angle_alpha   90.00
_cell.angle_beta   90.00
_cell.angle_gamma   90.00
#
_symmetry.space_group_name_H-M   'P 1'
#
loop_
_entity.id
_entity.type
_entity.pdbx_description
1 polymer ?
#
loop_
_entity_poly.entity_id
_entity_poly.type
_entity_poly.pdbx_seq_one_letter_code
_entity_poly.pdbx_strand_id
1 'polypeptide(L)'
;MVHALPVEFEGRCPTLVQAAAEENQTYMEPFQQSLHQFNQTAETRYYSAKREDKEHLCDYLNRLNGHARNAGLQSDIGGRNARDHVKMFLETCGDRGLERRLCHICVNDKHELDDMIMEILRIDERNTTK
;
A
#
# COMPACT_ATOMS: atom_id res chain seq x y z
N MET A 1 -41.20 12.17 60.29
CA MET A 1 -41.71 11.59 59.03
C MET A 1 -40.87 12.18 57.91
N VAL A 2 -39.74 11.54 57.58
CA VAL A 2 -38.79 12.04 56.59
C VAL A 2 -39.04 11.32 55.27
N HIS A 3 -39.28 12.11 54.22
CA HIS A 3 -39.44 11.63 52.84
C HIS A 3 -38.11 11.03 52.36
N ALA A 4 -38.11 9.75 52.02
CA ALA A 4 -37.02 9.14 51.25
C ALA A 4 -37.37 9.24 49.76
N LEU A 5 -36.54 9.98 49.00
CA LEU A 5 -36.53 9.97 47.55
C LEU A 5 -36.13 8.56 47.05
N PRO A 6 -36.72 8.04 45.97
CA PRO A 6 -36.26 6.79 45.39
C PRO A 6 -34.93 7.01 44.67
N VAL A 7 -34.00 6.13 45.01
CA VAL A 7 -32.68 5.88 44.43
C VAL A 7 -32.70 5.96 42.89
N GLU A 8 -31.72 6.70 42.35
CA GLU A 8 -31.37 6.81 40.93
C GLU A 8 -31.29 5.41 40.28
N PHE A 9 -32.04 5.24 39.19
CA PHE A 9 -32.09 4.02 38.40
C PHE A 9 -30.83 3.96 37.51
N GLU A 10 -29.75 3.34 38.00
CA GLU A 10 -28.61 2.94 37.18
C GLU A 10 -29.04 1.83 36.21
N GLY A 11 -29.61 2.24 35.08
CA GLY A 11 -30.11 1.36 34.02
C GLY A 11 -29.61 1.81 32.66
N ARG A 12 -28.29 1.85 32.44
CA ARG A 12 -27.76 1.95 31.07
C ARG A 12 -28.01 0.60 30.40
N CYS A 13 -29.06 0.50 29.57
CA CYS A 13 -29.36 -0.71 28.80
C CYS A 13 -28.11 -1.18 28.06
N PRO A 14 -27.65 -2.44 28.26
CA PRO A 14 -26.45 -2.96 27.61
C PRO A 14 -26.46 -2.79 26.09
N THR A 15 -27.64 -2.89 25.48
CA THR A 15 -27.86 -2.67 24.04
C THR A 15 -27.56 -1.23 23.60
N LEU A 16 -27.90 -0.22 24.41
CA LEU A 16 -27.58 1.18 24.11
C LEU A 16 -26.10 1.49 24.32
N VAL A 17 -25.46 0.80 25.27
CA VAL A 17 -24.00 0.89 25.48
C VAL A 17 -23.25 0.25 24.32
N GLN A 18 -23.70 -0.90 23.83
CA GLN A 18 -23.14 -1.54 22.63
C GLN A 18 -23.37 -0.69 21.38
N ALA A 19 -24.58 -0.20 21.15
CA ALA A 19 -24.87 0.65 20.00
C ALA A 19 -24.03 1.94 20.02
N ALA A 20 -23.86 2.58 21.17
CA ALA A 20 -23.01 3.76 21.30
C ALA A 20 -21.51 3.45 21.16
N ALA A 21 -21.06 2.24 21.52
CA ALA A 21 -19.69 1.79 21.31
C ALA A 21 -19.42 1.46 19.84
N GLU A 22 -20.34 0.76 19.17
CA GLU A 22 -20.29 0.46 17.74
C GLU A 22 -20.38 1.73 16.89
N GLU A 23 -21.20 2.69 17.30
CA GLU A 23 -21.32 4.01 16.67
C GLU A 23 -20.01 4.80 16.84
N ASN A 24 -19.46 4.88 18.07
CA ASN A 24 -18.15 5.52 18.29
C ASN A 24 -17.02 4.83 17.51
N GLN A 25 -17.04 3.50 17.40
CA GLN A 25 -16.06 2.76 16.62
C GLN A 25 -16.20 3.10 15.14
N THR A 26 -17.42 3.13 14.60
CA THR A 26 -17.70 3.53 13.21
C THR A 26 -17.21 4.96 12.91
N TYR A 27 -17.34 5.90 13.85
CA TYR A 27 -16.87 7.28 13.67
C TYR A 27 -15.36 7.45 13.84
N MET A 28 -14.71 6.66 14.69
CA MET A 28 -13.29 6.84 15.05
C MET A 28 -12.32 6.00 14.22
N GLU A 29 -12.76 4.86 13.67
CA GLU A 29 -11.92 3.98 12.82
C GLU A 29 -11.26 4.71 11.63
N PRO A 30 -11.97 5.56 10.84
CA PRO A 30 -11.33 6.26 9.72
C PRO A 30 -10.22 7.21 10.17
N PHE A 31 -10.41 7.88 11.32
CA PHE A 31 -9.40 8.77 11.90
C PHE A 31 -8.20 7.99 12.42
N GLN A 32 -8.43 6.86 13.07
CA GLN A 32 -7.37 5.97 13.55
C GLN A 32 -6.55 5.40 12.38
N GLN A 33 -7.20 4.98 11.29
CA GLN A 33 -6.55 4.54 10.06
C GLN A 33 -5.70 5.64 9.43
N SER A 34 -6.23 6.86 9.36
CA SER A 34 -5.53 8.03 8.81
C SER A 34 -4.30 8.41 9.65
N LEU A 35 -4.44 8.42 10.98
CA LEU A 35 -3.32 8.66 11.91
C LEU A 35 -2.24 7.58 11.81
N HIS A 36 -2.64 6.32 11.63
CA HIS A 36 -1.69 5.22 11.44
C HIS A 36 -0.87 5.40 10.16
N GLN A 37 -1.52 5.72 9.02
CA GLN A 37 -0.83 6.00 7.75
C GLN A 37 0.09 7.23 7.83
N PHE A 38 -0.33 8.28 8.54
CA PHE A 38 0.44 9.51 8.70
C PHE A 38 1.73 9.29 9.49
N ASN A 39 1.69 8.43 10.51
CA ASN A 39 2.83 8.10 11.36
C ASN A 39 3.78 7.04 10.78
N GLN A 40 3.50 6.50 9.59
CA GLN A 40 4.40 5.54 8.94
C GLN A 40 5.68 6.22 8.48
N THR A 41 6.82 5.60 8.79
CA THR A 41 8.12 6.02 8.28
C THR A 41 8.16 5.83 6.76
N ALA A 42 9.07 6.55 6.09
CA ALA A 42 9.26 6.41 4.65
C ALA A 42 9.63 4.97 4.23
N GLU A 43 10.42 4.29 5.05
CA GLU A 43 10.83 2.90 4.83
C GLU A 43 9.66 1.93 5.00
N THR A 44 8.81 2.12 6.02
CA THR A 44 7.59 1.32 6.19
C THR A 44 6.66 1.47 4.98
N ARG A 45 6.46 2.69 4.47
CA ARG A 45 5.68 2.92 3.25
C ARG A 45 6.29 2.25 2.03
N TYR A 46 7.62 2.19 1.93
CA TYR A 46 8.30 1.49 0.84
C TYR A 46 8.06 -0.03 0.87
N TYR A 47 8.34 -0.70 1.99
CA TYR A 47 8.22 -2.17 2.07
C TYR A 47 6.77 -2.68 2.14
N SER A 48 5.81 -1.83 2.50
CA SER A 48 4.38 -2.19 2.49
C SER A 48 3.68 -1.87 1.17
N ALA A 49 4.34 -1.17 0.24
CA ALA A 49 3.73 -0.77 -1.02
C ALA A 49 3.35 -1.99 -1.85
N LYS A 50 2.12 -2.02 -2.35
CA LYS A 50 1.62 -3.01 -3.30
C LYS A 50 0.85 -2.31 -4.41
N ARG A 51 0.83 -2.90 -5.60
CA ARG A 51 0.01 -2.38 -6.68
C ARG A 51 -1.45 -2.48 -6.29
N GLU A 52 -2.21 -1.41 -6.53
CA GLU A 52 -3.66 -1.44 -6.38
C GLU A 52 -4.31 -2.16 -7.57
N ASP A 53 -5.46 -2.80 -7.38
CA ASP A 53 -6.08 -3.67 -8.39
C ASP A 53 -6.28 -2.99 -9.76
N LYS A 54 -6.55 -1.68 -9.77
CA LYS A 54 -6.80 -0.87 -10.97
C LYS A 54 -5.64 0.05 -11.35
N GLU A 55 -4.54 0.01 -10.60
CA GLU A 55 -3.37 0.84 -10.89
C GLU A 55 -2.57 0.23 -12.03
N HIS A 56 -2.19 1.08 -12.99
CA HIS A 56 -1.31 0.66 -14.07
C HIS A 56 0.11 0.42 -13.55
N LEU A 57 0.83 -0.54 -14.17
CA LEU A 57 2.17 -0.92 -13.74
C LEU A 57 3.16 0.26 -13.73
N CYS A 58 3.08 1.15 -14.71
CA CYS A 58 3.94 2.34 -14.77
C CYS A 58 3.63 3.34 -13.65
N ASP A 59 2.35 3.52 -13.31
CA ASP A 59 1.94 4.40 -12.21
C ASP A 59 2.42 3.84 -10.87
N TYR A 60 2.29 2.53 -10.70
CA TYR A 60 2.81 1.82 -9.53
C TYR A 60 4.32 1.96 -9.40
N LEU A 61 5.06 1.76 -10.49
CA LEU A 61 6.50 1.91 -10.52
C LEU A 61 6.92 3.34 -10.15
N ASN A 62 6.25 4.36 -10.69
CA ASN A 62 6.49 5.76 -10.35
C ASN A 62 6.23 6.06 -8.87
N ARG A 63 5.16 5.51 -8.30
CA ARG A 63 4.85 5.64 -6.88
C ARG A 63 5.89 4.96 -6.00
N LEU A 64 6.27 3.73 -6.33
CA LEU A 64 7.28 2.95 -5.60
C LEU A 64 8.66 3.64 -5.65
N ASN A 65 9.02 4.21 -6.80
CA ASN A 65 10.20 5.06 -6.97
C ASN A 65 10.18 6.28 -6.03
N GLY A 66 9.03 6.93 -5.90
CA GLY A 66 8.83 8.02 -4.95
C GLY A 66 9.03 7.59 -3.50
N HIS A 67 8.56 6.40 -3.13
CA HIS A 67 8.77 5.85 -1.78
C HIS A 67 10.23 5.52 -1.51
N ALA A 68 10.92 4.86 -2.43
CA ALA A 68 12.35 4.59 -2.29
C ALA A 68 13.18 5.87 -2.15
N ARG A 69 12.83 6.91 -2.94
CA ARG A 69 13.46 8.23 -2.81
C ARG A 69 13.28 8.82 -1.42
N ASN A 70 12.05 8.79 -0.91
CA ASN A 70 11.71 9.34 0.39
C ASN A 70 12.34 8.53 1.54
N ALA A 71 12.60 7.24 1.33
CA ALA A 71 13.27 6.36 2.29
C ALA A 71 14.79 6.45 2.24
N GLY A 72 15.36 7.27 1.34
CA GLY A 72 16.82 7.34 1.15
C GLY A 72 17.40 6.07 0.50
N LEU A 73 16.56 5.21 -0.06
CA LEU A 73 16.93 3.98 -0.77
C LEU A 73 17.30 4.25 -2.24
N GLN A 74 17.62 5.50 -2.58
CA GLN A 74 18.11 5.86 -3.90
C GLN A 74 19.46 5.19 -4.11
N SER A 75 19.42 4.05 -4.76
CA SER A 75 20.58 3.33 -5.25
C SER A 75 21.42 4.28 -6.11
N ASP A 76 22.72 4.36 -5.85
CA ASP A 76 23.64 4.73 -6.92
C ASP A 76 23.38 3.81 -8.12
N ILE A 77 23.40 4.37 -9.32
CA ILE A 77 23.17 3.64 -10.58
C ILE A 77 24.11 2.42 -10.58
N GLY A 78 23.55 1.20 -10.50
CA GLY A 78 24.29 -0.07 -10.46
C GLY A 78 24.63 -0.64 -9.07
N GLY A 79 24.16 -0.05 -7.97
CA GLY A 79 24.39 -0.56 -6.60
C GLY A 79 23.45 -1.71 -6.18
N ARG A 80 23.78 -2.42 -5.08
CA ARG A 80 22.94 -3.50 -4.48
C ARG A 80 21.47 -3.09 -4.30
N ASN A 81 21.25 -1.84 -3.92
CA ASN A 81 19.93 -1.27 -3.68
C ASN A 81 19.05 -1.27 -4.96
N ALA A 82 19.64 -1.19 -6.16
CA ALA A 82 18.87 -1.18 -7.41
C ALA A 82 18.25 -2.55 -7.68
N ARG A 83 19.02 -3.62 -7.48
CA ARG A 83 18.55 -4.99 -7.64
C ARG A 83 17.45 -5.36 -6.64
N ASP A 84 17.62 -4.97 -5.37
CA ASP A 84 16.60 -5.22 -4.35
C ASP A 84 15.31 -4.42 -4.64
N HIS A 85 15.46 -3.21 -5.20
CA HIS A 85 14.32 -2.40 -5.63
C HIS A 85 13.55 -3.02 -6.81
N VAL A 86 14.26 -3.54 -7.80
CA VAL A 86 13.66 -4.27 -8.93
C VAL A 86 12.92 -5.52 -8.42
N LYS A 87 13.54 -6.28 -7.51
CA LYS A 87 12.91 -7.45 -6.88
C LYS A 87 11.63 -7.06 -6.15
N MET A 88 11.67 -5.96 -5.38
CA MET A 88 10.49 -5.44 -4.68
C MET A 88 9.35 -5.17 -5.67
N PHE A 89 9.62 -4.46 -6.77
CA PHE A 89 8.61 -4.18 -7.78
C PHE A 89 7.97 -5.45 -8.34
N LEU A 90 8.78 -6.46 -8.71
CA LEU A 90 8.25 -7.70 -9.29
C LEU A 90 7.36 -8.47 -8.30
N GLU A 91 7.76 -8.53 -7.02
CA GLU A 91 7.00 -9.22 -5.97
C GLU A 91 5.66 -8.55 -5.66
N THR A 92 5.57 -7.23 -5.79
CA THR A 92 4.42 -6.44 -5.35
C THR A 92 3.54 -5.92 -6.49
N CYS A 93 3.97 -6.06 -7.75
CA CYS A 93 3.20 -5.64 -8.92
C CYS A 93 2.01 -6.55 -9.24
N GLY A 94 1.96 -7.76 -8.67
CA GLY A 94 0.85 -8.71 -8.86
C GLY A 94 0.75 -9.33 -10.26
N ASP A 95 1.68 -9.06 -11.17
CA ASP A 95 1.71 -9.63 -12.51
C ASP A 95 2.71 -10.79 -12.61
N ARG A 96 2.21 -12.02 -12.41
CA ARG A 96 3.02 -13.26 -12.52
C ARG A 96 3.50 -13.55 -13.94
N GLY A 97 2.92 -12.92 -14.96
CA GLY A 97 3.37 -13.04 -16.35
C GLY A 97 4.60 -12.18 -16.58
N LEU A 98 4.56 -10.95 -16.09
CA LEU A 98 5.70 -10.03 -16.10
C LEU A 98 6.86 -10.56 -15.26
N GLU A 99 6.59 -11.03 -14.03
CA GLU A 99 7.57 -11.67 -13.16
C GLU A 99 8.30 -12.82 -13.87
N ARG A 100 7.55 -13.73 -14.54
CA ARG A 100 8.15 -14.86 -15.27
C ARG A 100 8.99 -14.43 -16.47
N ARG A 101 8.55 -13.41 -17.20
CA ARG A 101 9.30 -12.88 -18.36
C ARG A 101 10.60 -12.22 -17.93
N LEU A 102 10.60 -11.58 -16.76
CA LEU A 102 11.75 -10.82 -16.25
C LEU A 102 12.65 -11.63 -15.30
N CYS A 103 12.18 -12.72 -14.68
CA CYS A 103 12.97 -13.56 -13.76
C CYS A 103 14.23 -14.16 -14.41
N HIS A 104 14.19 -14.41 -15.72
CA HIS A 104 15.33 -14.95 -16.48
C HIS A 104 16.26 -13.89 -17.06
N ILE A 105 15.85 -12.62 -17.05
CA ILE A 105 16.65 -11.51 -17.54
C ILE A 105 17.38 -10.94 -16.32
N CYS A 106 18.71 -10.94 -16.33
CA CYS A 106 19.49 -10.28 -15.30
C CYS A 106 19.32 -8.76 -15.42
N VAL A 107 18.21 -8.24 -14.89
CA VAL A 107 17.95 -6.80 -14.77
C VAL A 107 18.84 -6.28 -13.65
N ASN A 108 19.85 -5.49 -14.01
CA ASN A 108 20.88 -5.07 -13.07
C ASN A 108 20.53 -3.72 -12.42
N ASP A 109 19.73 -2.90 -13.10
CA ASP A 109 19.30 -1.60 -12.58
C ASP A 109 17.91 -1.17 -13.07
N LYS A 110 17.49 -0.02 -12.55
CA LYS A 110 16.17 0.56 -12.80
C LYS A 110 15.94 0.96 -14.27
N HIS A 111 16.96 1.46 -14.96
CA HIS A 111 16.78 1.93 -16.34
C HIS A 111 16.56 0.75 -17.28
N GLU A 112 17.30 -0.35 -17.08
CA GLU A 112 17.05 -1.60 -17.79
C GLU A 112 15.61 -2.10 -17.54
N LEU A 113 15.12 -2.00 -16.30
CA LEU A 113 13.75 -2.38 -15.96
C LEU A 113 12.70 -1.50 -16.68
N ASP A 114 12.87 -0.17 -16.62
CA ASP A 114 11.96 0.79 -17.26
C ASP A 114 11.87 0.53 -18.78
N ASP A 115 13.01 0.36 -19.45
CA ASP A 115 13.07 0.10 -20.90
C ASP A 115 12.39 -1.24 -21.26
N MET A 116 12.60 -2.28 -20.46
CA MET A 116 11.97 -3.59 -20.67
C MET A 116 10.46 -3.55 -20.46
N ILE A 117 9.99 -2.93 -19.38
CA ILE A 117 8.55 -2.79 -19.13
C ILE A 117 7.89 -2.03 -20.27
N MET A 118 8.53 -0.94 -20.73
CA MET A 118 8.03 -0.17 -21.85
C MET A 118 7.93 -1.01 -23.12
N GLU A 119 8.96 -1.80 -23.46
CA GLU A 119 8.89 -2.66 -24.65
C GLU A 119 7.86 -3.78 -24.49
N ILE A 120 7.70 -4.35 -23.30
CA ILE A 120 6.66 -5.34 -23.00
C ILE A 120 5.26 -4.76 -23.24
N LEU A 121 4.97 -3.59 -22.68
CA LEU A 121 3.68 -2.92 -22.83
C LEU A 121 3.43 -2.52 -24.30
N ARG A 122 4.48 -2.08 -24.99
CA ARG A 122 4.44 -1.71 -26.41
C ARG A 122 4.16 -2.91 -27.32
N ILE A 123 4.64 -4.10 -26.97
CA ILE A 123 4.30 -5.34 -27.68
C ILE A 123 2.85 -5.73 -27.41
N ASP A 124 2.37 -5.57 -26.18
CA ASP A 124 1.00 -5.93 -25.79
C ASP A 124 -0.04 -5.06 -26.49
N GLU A 125 0.18 -3.74 -26.58
CA GLU A 125 -0.65 -2.80 -27.36
C GLU A 125 -0.78 -3.18 -28.84
N ARG A 126 0.28 -3.73 -29.44
CA ARG A 126 0.25 -4.18 -30.84
C ARG A 126 -0.48 -5.50 -31.04
N ASN A 127 -0.57 -6.31 -29.99
CA ASN A 127 -1.24 -7.60 -30.03
C ASN A 127 -2.75 -7.48 -29.71
N THR A 128 -3.17 -6.43 -29.01
CA THR A 128 -4.59 -6.15 -28.73
C THR A 128 -5.30 -5.43 -29.88
N THR A 129 -4.57 -4.91 -30.87
CA THR A 129 -5.09 -4.27 -32.08
C THR A 129 -5.24 -5.22 -33.28
N LYS A 130 -5.10 -6.54 -33.08
CA LYS A 130 -5.39 -7.58 -34.05
C LYS A 130 -6.58 -8.41 -33.62
#